data_AF-A0A7R8AGR2-F1
#
_entry.id   AF-A0A7R8AGR2-F1
#
_cell.length_a   1.000
_cell.length_b   1.000
_cell.length_c   1.000
_cell.angle_alpha   90.00
_cell.angle_beta   90.00
_cell.angle_gamma   90.00
#
_symmetry.space_group_name_H-M   'P 1'
#
loop_
_entity.id
_entity.type
_entity.pdbx_description
1 polymer ?
#
loop_
_entity_poly.entity_id
_entity_poly.type
_entity_poly.pdbx_seq_one_letter_code
_entity_poly.pdbx_strand_id
1 'polypeptide(L)'
;MSAHETPEERINAARGYKAALHNPHVSPEAKEHARQMLQTIDEDEARQEMHDEGPHHATHHRHHGHAGSAHGHGHERPTSPQERINAARGYKAALSNPLVSMEAKEHARTILTDLDEEGAREELYREKPKSPTRVAGGLRGAQHNPLVSEESRRRAAAKLKDMHEGPAE
;
A
#
# COMPACT_ATOMS: atom_id res chain seq x y z
N MET A 1 17.94 -7.07 -37.92
CA MET A 1 17.88 -7.41 -36.48
C MET A 1 17.27 -6.20 -35.78
N SER A 2 15.99 -6.28 -35.38
CA SER A 2 15.31 -5.19 -34.69
C SER A 2 15.91 -5.01 -33.30
N ALA A 3 16.24 -3.78 -32.91
CA ALA A 3 16.96 -3.43 -31.69
C ALA A 3 16.16 -3.57 -30.37
N HIS A 4 15.02 -4.27 -30.41
CA HIS A 4 14.14 -4.50 -29.26
C HIS A 4 13.87 -6.00 -29.22
N GLU A 5 14.58 -6.68 -28.32
CA GLU A 5 14.71 -8.13 -28.28
C GLU A 5 13.52 -8.77 -27.54
N THR A 6 12.80 -7.97 -26.74
CA THR A 6 11.58 -8.40 -26.03
C THR A 6 10.33 -7.63 -26.46
N PRO A 7 9.14 -8.25 -26.35
CA PRO A 7 7.85 -7.56 -26.61
C PRO A 7 7.64 -6.34 -25.70
N GLU A 8 8.12 -6.39 -24.45
CA GLU A 8 8.07 -5.27 -23.51
C GLU A 8 8.92 -4.07 -23.99
N GLU A 9 10.13 -4.31 -24.48
CA GLU A 9 11.00 -3.27 -25.04
C GLU A 9 10.39 -2.60 -26.26
N ARG A 10 9.71 -3.37 -27.13
CA ARG A 10 8.97 -2.83 -28.28
C ARG A 10 7.86 -1.87 -27.83
N ILE A 11 7.06 -2.27 -26.84
CA ILE A 11 5.98 -1.43 -26.28
C ILE A 11 6.56 -0.17 -25.64
N ASN A 12 7.63 -0.29 -24.87
CA ASN A 12 8.26 0.85 -24.19
C ASN A 12 8.92 1.81 -25.19
N ALA A 13 9.57 1.29 -26.24
CA ALA A 13 10.11 2.09 -27.33
C ALA A 13 9.00 2.85 -28.08
N ALA A 14 7.90 2.17 -28.43
CA ALA A 14 6.74 2.82 -29.05
C ALA A 14 6.18 3.97 -28.20
N ARG A 15 6.06 3.79 -26.88
CA ARG A 15 5.67 4.86 -25.95
C ARG A 15 6.63 6.04 -25.98
N GLY A 16 7.93 5.78 -25.98
CA GLY A 16 8.97 6.82 -26.05
C GLY A 16 8.90 7.63 -27.35
N TYR A 17 8.76 6.97 -28.49
CA TYR A 17 8.61 7.65 -29.78
C TYR A 17 7.32 8.47 -29.87
N LYS A 18 6.19 7.97 -29.35
CA LYS A 18 4.94 8.74 -29.25
C LYS A 18 5.11 9.99 -28.39
N ALA A 19 5.79 9.87 -27.24
CA ALA A 19 6.08 11.02 -26.39
C ALA A 19 6.95 12.07 -27.11
N ALA A 20 7.95 11.63 -27.88
CA ALA A 20 8.80 12.52 -28.66
C ALA A 20 8.01 13.33 -29.72
N LEU A 21 6.97 12.75 -30.33
CA LEU A 21 6.11 13.46 -31.30
C LEU A 21 5.34 14.62 -30.66
N HIS A 22 4.85 14.43 -29.44
CA HIS A 22 4.06 15.43 -28.71
C HIS A 22 4.91 16.46 -27.96
N ASN A 23 6.20 16.20 -27.75
CA ASN A 23 7.08 17.12 -27.04
C ASN A 23 7.45 18.34 -27.93
N PRO A 24 7.14 19.59 -27.51
CA PRO A 24 7.50 20.79 -28.27
C PRO A 24 9.02 21.05 -28.34
N HIS A 25 9.81 20.42 -27.47
CA HIS A 25 11.28 20.58 -27.40
C HIS A 25 12.06 19.58 -28.26
N VAL A 26 11.39 18.74 -29.05
CA VAL A 26 12.03 17.78 -29.95
C VAL A 26 12.07 18.35 -31.36
N SER A 27 13.21 18.19 -32.05
CA SER A 27 13.40 18.73 -33.40
C SER A 27 12.49 18.06 -34.44
N PRO A 28 12.14 18.75 -35.55
CA PRO A 28 11.34 18.17 -36.61
C PRO A 28 11.91 16.86 -37.19
N GLU A 29 13.23 16.80 -37.36
CA GLU A 29 13.96 15.64 -37.90
C GLU A 29 13.87 14.45 -36.93
N ALA A 30 14.03 14.70 -35.62
CA ALA A 30 13.88 13.67 -34.60
C ALA A 30 12.43 13.15 -34.52
N LYS A 31 11.43 14.01 -34.75
CA LYS A 31 10.03 13.59 -34.85
C LYS A 31 9.77 12.76 -36.09
N GLU A 32 10.36 13.10 -37.23
CA GLU A 32 10.23 12.30 -38.45
C GLU A 32 10.84 10.91 -38.28
N HIS A 33 12.04 10.82 -37.69
CA HIS A 33 12.64 9.55 -37.32
C HIS A 33 11.76 8.74 -36.35
N ALA A 34 11.17 9.40 -35.34
CA ALA A 34 10.23 8.74 -34.42
C ALA A 34 9.00 8.17 -35.14
N ARG A 35 8.48 8.82 -36.19
CA ARG A 35 7.38 8.27 -37.01
C ARG A 35 7.81 7.04 -37.79
N GLN A 36 9.00 7.06 -38.38
CA GLN A 36 9.55 5.90 -39.11
C GLN A 36 9.74 4.71 -38.17
N MET A 37 10.28 4.94 -36.97
CA MET A 37 10.44 3.88 -35.96
C MET A 37 9.11 3.33 -35.45
N LEU A 38 8.06 4.16 -35.34
CA LEU A 38 6.72 3.68 -34.98
C LEU A 38 6.06 2.81 -36.05
N GLN A 39 6.47 2.93 -37.32
CA GLN A 39 5.97 2.06 -38.39
C GLN A 39 6.68 0.70 -38.42
N THR A 40 7.92 0.64 -37.93
CA THR A 40 8.68 -0.61 -37.84
C THR A 40 8.39 -1.39 -36.57
N ILE A 41 7.89 -0.72 -35.52
CA ILE A 41 7.47 -1.35 -34.27
C ILE A 41 5.97 -1.67 -34.37
N ASP A 42 5.64 -2.94 -34.62
CA ASP A 42 4.26 -3.42 -34.48
C ASP A 42 3.92 -3.58 -32.98
N GLU A 43 3.29 -2.54 -32.43
CA GLU A 43 2.88 -2.48 -31.02
C GLU A 43 1.71 -3.42 -30.73
N ASP A 44 0.82 -3.65 -31.70
CA ASP A 44 -0.36 -4.49 -31.51
C ASP A 44 0.06 -5.97 -31.46
N GLU A 45 0.99 -6.38 -32.31
CA GLU A 45 1.63 -7.69 -32.24
C GLU A 45 2.40 -7.85 -30.91
N ALA A 46 3.14 -6.82 -30.48
CA ALA A 46 3.90 -6.86 -29.23
C ALA A 46 3.00 -7.03 -28.00
N ARG A 47 1.84 -6.37 -28.01
CA ARG A 47 0.83 -6.49 -26.96
C ARG A 47 0.22 -7.89 -26.96
N GLN A 48 -0.07 -8.46 -28.13
CA GLN A 48 -0.59 -9.82 -28.23
C GLN A 48 0.41 -10.86 -27.70
N GLU A 49 1.69 -10.73 -28.06
CA GLU A 49 2.78 -11.58 -27.53
C GLU A 49 2.91 -11.48 -26.00
N MET A 50 2.81 -10.26 -25.43
CA MET A 50 2.79 -10.04 -23.97
C MET A 50 1.56 -10.62 -23.26
N HIS A 51 0.46 -10.86 -23.98
CA HIS A 51 -0.77 -11.42 -23.42
C HIS A 51 -0.79 -12.95 -23.45
N ASP A 52 -0.04 -13.57 -24.37
CA ASP A 52 0.07 -15.03 -24.53
C ASP A 52 1.17 -15.62 -23.60
N GLU A 53 2.21 -14.83 -23.32
CA GLU A 53 3.12 -15.06 -22.20
C GLU A 53 2.37 -14.74 -20.88
N GLY A 54 1.99 -15.77 -20.11
CA GLY A 54 1.20 -15.66 -18.88
C GLY A 54 1.67 -14.56 -17.89
N PRO A 55 0.85 -14.16 -16.91
CA PRO A 55 0.94 -12.84 -16.27
C PRO A 55 2.23 -12.66 -15.45
N HIS A 56 3.28 -12.18 -16.10
CA HIS A 56 4.47 -11.63 -15.49
C HIS A 56 4.45 -10.10 -15.50
N HIS A 57 3.27 -9.48 -15.34
CA HIS A 57 3.24 -8.10 -14.91
C HIS A 57 3.62 -8.09 -13.43
N ALA A 58 4.94 -8.02 -13.16
CA ALA A 58 5.46 -7.55 -11.90
C ALA A 58 4.95 -6.12 -11.73
N THR A 59 3.73 -6.01 -11.18
CA THR A 59 3.21 -4.76 -10.67
C THR A 59 4.29 -4.21 -9.73
N HIS A 60 4.97 -3.15 -10.14
CA HIS A 60 5.68 -2.29 -9.21
C HIS A 60 4.64 -1.52 -8.38
N HIS A 61 3.70 -2.23 -7.75
CA HIS A 61 3.02 -1.75 -6.57
C HIS A 61 4.02 -1.82 -5.43
N ARG A 62 4.72 -0.70 -5.26
CA ARG A 62 5.34 -0.32 -4.00
C ARG A 62 4.21 -0.12 -2.98
N HIS A 63 3.67 -1.22 -2.47
CA HIS A 63 2.95 -1.32 -1.21
C HIS A 63 3.10 -2.76 -0.69
N HIS A 64 4.34 -3.18 -0.46
CA HIS A 64 4.62 -4.31 0.42
C HIS A 64 4.30 -3.89 1.86
N GLY A 65 3.19 -4.39 2.38
CA GLY A 65 2.79 -4.11 3.76
C GLY A 65 1.47 -4.72 4.23
N HIS A 66 0.86 -5.68 3.54
CA HIS A 66 -0.05 -6.61 4.22
C HIS A 66 -0.07 -7.96 3.50
N ALA A 67 0.76 -8.88 3.99
CA ALA A 67 0.55 -10.30 3.73
C ALA A 67 -0.75 -10.71 4.44
N GLY A 68 -1.69 -11.31 3.70
CA GLY A 68 -2.91 -11.87 4.26
C GLY A 68 -4.06 -11.91 3.26
N SER A 69 -4.31 -13.10 2.73
CA SER A 69 -5.51 -13.51 1.98
C SER A 69 -5.70 -12.95 0.57
N ALA A 70 -5.02 -13.62 -0.36
CA ALA A 70 -5.69 -14.06 -1.58
C ALA A 70 -6.81 -15.04 -1.23
N HIS A 71 -7.99 -14.53 -0.89
CA HIS A 71 -9.23 -15.28 -1.01
C HIS A 71 -10.22 -14.36 -1.71
N GLY A 72 -10.71 -14.80 -2.88
CA GLY A 72 -11.88 -14.18 -3.47
C GLY A 72 -12.99 -14.20 -2.42
N HIS A 73 -13.53 -13.04 -2.07
CA HIS A 73 -14.65 -12.97 -1.16
C HIS A 73 -15.81 -12.37 -1.94
N GLY A 74 -16.83 -13.21 -2.10
CA GLY A 74 -18.20 -12.73 -2.18
C GLY A 74 -18.54 -11.91 -0.93
N HIS A 75 -19.82 -11.68 -0.69
CA HIS A 75 -20.32 -10.94 0.46
C HIS A 75 -20.04 -11.61 1.82
N GLU A 76 -18.77 -11.82 2.20
CA GLU A 76 -18.36 -12.31 3.51
C GLU A 76 -18.09 -11.11 4.41
N ARG A 77 -18.60 -11.17 5.63
CA ARG A 77 -18.48 -10.06 6.59
C ARG A 77 -17.01 -9.80 6.90
N PRO A 78 -16.58 -8.53 6.99
CA PRO A 78 -15.20 -8.19 7.33
C PRO A 78 -14.81 -8.82 8.67
N THR A 79 -13.71 -9.54 8.67
CA THR A 79 -13.32 -10.41 9.79
C THR A 79 -12.37 -9.69 10.74
N SER A 80 -11.49 -8.83 10.22
CA SER A 80 -10.56 -8.07 11.04
C SER A 80 -11.14 -6.71 11.48
N PRO A 81 -10.73 -6.17 12.64
CA PRO A 81 -11.15 -4.83 13.07
C PRO A 81 -10.80 -3.75 12.04
N GLN A 82 -9.65 -3.89 11.38
CA GLN A 82 -9.22 -2.97 10.35
C GLN A 82 -10.13 -3.01 9.12
N GLU A 83 -10.56 -4.20 8.68
CA GLU A 83 -11.54 -4.37 7.61
C GLU A 83 -12.89 -3.77 7.99
N ARG A 84 -13.37 -3.97 9.22
CA ARG A 84 -14.64 -3.38 9.69
C ARG A 84 -14.61 -1.86 9.63
N ILE A 85 -13.51 -1.24 10.07
CA ILE A 85 -13.32 0.22 9.99
C ILE A 85 -13.25 0.70 8.53
N ASN A 86 -12.61 -0.06 7.64
CA ASN A 86 -12.50 0.29 6.22
C ASN A 86 -13.84 0.17 5.50
N ALA A 87 -14.57 -0.92 5.75
CA ALA A 87 -15.92 -1.13 5.23
C ALA A 87 -16.86 -0.01 5.69
N ALA A 88 -16.82 0.32 6.98
CA ALA A 88 -17.64 1.41 7.53
C ALA A 88 -17.31 2.77 6.89
N ARG A 89 -16.03 3.06 6.62
CA ARG A 89 -15.64 4.25 5.84
C ARG A 89 -16.24 4.25 4.44
N GLY A 90 -16.23 3.12 3.74
CA GLY A 90 -16.84 2.97 2.41
C GLY A 90 -18.35 3.23 2.42
N TYR A 91 -19.07 2.62 3.37
CA TYR A 91 -20.51 2.83 3.50
C TYR A 91 -20.86 4.28 3.88
N LYS A 92 -20.08 4.93 4.74
CA LYS A 92 -20.24 6.36 5.04
C LYS A 92 -20.03 7.25 3.81
N ALA A 93 -19.05 6.93 2.97
CA ALA A 93 -18.86 7.63 1.70
C ALA A 93 -20.06 7.45 0.76
N ALA A 94 -20.62 6.24 0.68
CA ALA A 94 -21.83 5.98 -0.12
C ALA A 94 -23.04 6.80 0.36
N LEU A 95 -23.20 6.99 1.68
CA LEU A 95 -24.26 7.86 2.23
C LEU A 95 -24.13 9.32 1.79
N SER A 96 -22.89 9.83 1.75
CA SER A 96 -22.60 11.21 1.36
C SER A 96 -22.65 11.45 -0.15
N ASN A 97 -22.56 10.41 -0.97
CA ASN A 97 -22.53 10.55 -2.42
C ASN A 97 -23.95 10.86 -2.98
N PRO A 98 -24.17 11.97 -3.69
CA PRO A 98 -25.46 12.30 -4.28
C PRO A 98 -25.88 11.34 -5.40
N LEU A 99 -24.94 10.64 -6.04
CA LEU A 99 -25.20 9.69 -7.13
C LEU A 99 -25.66 8.30 -6.65
N VAL A 100 -25.60 8.03 -5.34
CA VAL A 100 -26.05 6.75 -4.76
C VAL A 100 -27.54 6.81 -4.50
N SER A 101 -28.26 5.74 -4.87
CA SER A 101 -29.72 5.64 -4.69
C SER A 101 -30.12 5.63 -3.21
N MET A 102 -31.36 6.03 -2.93
CA MET A 102 -31.89 6.02 -1.56
C MET A 102 -31.91 4.61 -0.95
N GLU A 103 -32.32 3.60 -1.72
CA GLU A 103 -32.30 2.20 -1.30
C GLU A 103 -30.89 1.72 -0.92
N ALA A 104 -29.88 2.05 -1.73
CA ALA A 104 -28.49 1.71 -1.42
C ALA A 104 -27.97 2.44 -0.16
N LYS A 105 -28.44 3.68 0.09
CA LYS A 105 -28.12 4.41 1.32
C LYS A 105 -28.78 3.80 2.55
N GLU A 106 -30.03 3.36 2.45
CA GLU A 106 -30.70 2.66 3.54
C GLU A 106 -29.98 1.35 3.89
N HIS A 107 -29.63 0.56 2.88
CA HIS A 107 -28.79 -0.63 3.07
C HIS A 107 -27.44 -0.29 3.74
N ALA A 108 -26.76 0.76 3.28
CA ALA A 108 -25.51 1.20 3.88
C ALA A 108 -25.66 1.56 5.37
N ARG A 109 -26.79 2.15 5.80
CA ARG A 109 -27.07 2.43 7.22
C ARG A 109 -27.24 1.15 8.05
N THR A 110 -27.95 0.16 7.51
CA THR A 110 -28.11 -1.14 8.16
C THR A 110 -26.74 -1.79 8.38
N ILE A 111 -25.93 -1.88 7.33
CA ILE A 111 -24.59 -2.48 7.42
C ILE A 111 -23.68 -1.72 8.40
N LEU A 112 -23.74 -0.39 8.44
CA LEU A 112 -22.95 0.40 9.39
C LEU A 112 -23.26 0.07 10.85
N THR A 113 -24.51 -0.25 11.16
CA THR A 113 -24.93 -0.69 12.50
C THR A 113 -24.33 -2.06 12.81
N ASP A 114 -24.41 -3.00 11.86
CA ASP A 114 -23.93 -4.38 12.01
C ASP A 114 -22.40 -4.52 12.06
N LEU A 115 -21.68 -3.53 11.51
CA LEU A 115 -20.21 -3.54 11.46
C LEU A 115 -19.55 -3.17 12.78
N ASP A 116 -20.27 -2.50 13.69
CA ASP A 116 -19.75 -1.99 14.97
C ASP A 116 -18.35 -1.34 14.82
N GLU A 117 -18.30 -0.23 14.08
CA GLU A 117 -17.06 0.49 13.81
C GLU A 117 -16.36 0.96 15.10
N GLU A 118 -17.14 1.28 16.13
CA GLU A 118 -16.62 1.77 17.40
C GLU A 118 -15.95 0.64 18.19
N GLY A 119 -16.60 -0.52 18.33
CA GLY A 119 -15.97 -1.71 18.90
C GLY A 119 -14.76 -2.18 18.08
N ALA A 120 -14.80 -2.06 16.76
CA ALA A 120 -13.65 -2.34 15.90
C ALA A 120 -12.47 -1.37 16.15
N ARG A 121 -12.73 -0.08 16.34
CA ARG A 121 -11.69 0.90 16.72
C ARG A 121 -11.11 0.56 18.07
N GLU A 122 -11.95 0.27 19.05
CA GLU A 122 -11.49 -0.08 20.38
C GLU A 122 -10.63 -1.33 20.35
N GLU A 123 -11.02 -2.38 19.63
CA GLU A 123 -10.22 -3.60 19.48
C GLU A 123 -8.87 -3.34 18.80
N LEU A 124 -8.87 -2.53 17.73
CA LEU A 124 -7.66 -2.23 16.96
C LEU A 124 -6.67 -1.35 17.75
N TYR A 125 -7.19 -0.33 18.42
CA TYR A 125 -6.40 0.66 19.15
C TYR A 125 -6.29 0.36 20.65
N ARG A 126 -6.82 -0.76 21.12
CA ARG A 126 -6.65 -1.21 22.50
C ARG A 126 -5.17 -1.20 22.82
N GLU A 127 -4.82 -0.54 23.93
CA GLU A 127 -3.45 -0.54 24.42
C GLU A 127 -3.00 -1.98 24.70
N LYS A 128 -2.25 -2.56 23.76
CA LYS A 128 -1.60 -3.84 23.99
C LYS A 128 -0.43 -3.64 24.95
N PRO A 129 -0.25 -4.51 25.95
CA PRO A 129 0.92 -4.46 26.80
C PRO A 129 2.17 -4.54 25.93
N LYS A 130 3.10 -3.62 26.15
CA LYS A 130 4.35 -3.55 25.38
C LYS A 130 5.20 -4.77 25.76
N SER A 131 5.83 -5.42 24.77
CA SER A 131 6.69 -6.57 25.03
C SER A 131 7.80 -6.20 26.03
N PRO A 132 8.02 -6.97 27.11
CA PRO A 132 9.06 -6.69 28.10
C PRO A 132 10.44 -6.49 27.46
N THR A 133 10.79 -7.30 26.45
CA THR A 133 12.04 -7.19 25.69
C THR A 133 12.14 -5.86 24.94
N ARG A 134 11.05 -5.40 24.30
CA ARG A 134 11.04 -4.11 23.61
C ARG A 134 11.13 -2.94 24.58
N VAL A 135 10.45 -3.03 25.72
CA VAL A 135 10.53 -2.04 26.80
C VAL A 135 11.96 -1.95 27.32
N ALA A 136 12.59 -3.08 27.66
CA ALA A 136 13.98 -3.12 28.11
C ALA A 136 14.96 -2.56 27.06
N GLY A 137 14.75 -2.87 25.77
CA GLY A 137 15.54 -2.31 24.68
C GLY A 137 15.40 -0.78 24.58
N GLY A 138 14.18 -0.25 24.72
CA GLY A 138 13.93 1.19 24.73
C GLY A 138 14.57 1.89 25.94
N LEU A 139 14.49 1.30 27.13
CA LEU A 139 15.14 1.81 28.34
C LEU A 139 16.67 1.83 28.19
N ARG A 140 17.26 0.77 27.61
CA ARG A 140 18.70 0.73 27.29
C ARG A 140 19.08 1.81 26.27
N GLY A 141 18.26 2.02 25.25
CA GLY A 141 18.45 3.11 24.29
C GLY A 141 18.42 4.49 24.97
N ALA A 142 17.46 4.72 25.86
CA ALA A 142 17.37 5.95 26.63
C ALA A 142 18.60 6.17 27.52
N GLN A 143 19.12 5.11 28.15
CA GLN A 143 20.30 5.17 29.03
C GLN A 143 21.57 5.66 28.31
N HIS A 144 21.74 5.34 27.03
CA HIS A 144 22.93 5.72 26.25
C HIS A 144 22.72 6.94 25.35
N ASN A 145 21.49 7.46 25.26
CA ASN A 145 21.19 8.57 24.37
C ASN A 145 21.67 9.90 24.98
N PRO A 146 22.60 10.64 24.32
CA PRO A 146 23.08 11.93 24.82
C PRO A 146 21.99 13.02 24.84
N LEU A 147 20.94 12.89 24.02
CA LEU A 147 19.82 13.83 23.92
C LEU A 147 18.80 13.68 25.07
N VAL A 148 18.91 12.63 25.87
CA VAL A 148 18.04 12.40 27.05
C VAL A 148 18.68 13.04 28.28
N SER A 149 17.88 13.57 29.20
CA SER A 149 18.40 14.17 30.44
C SER A 149 19.05 13.12 31.35
N GLU A 150 20.01 13.55 32.17
CA GLU A 150 20.65 12.68 33.18
C GLU A 150 19.63 12.01 34.11
N GLU A 151 18.60 12.76 34.53
CA GLU A 151 17.53 12.22 35.36
C GLU A 151 16.76 11.10 34.64
N SER A 152 16.39 11.32 33.38
CA SER A 152 15.68 10.33 32.57
C SER A 152 16.56 9.10 32.28
N ARG A 153 17.88 9.27 32.08
CA ARG A 153 18.84 8.16 31.95
C ARG A 153 18.91 7.31 33.22
N ARG A 154 18.96 7.96 34.40
CA ARG A 154 18.97 7.26 35.70
C ARG A 154 17.66 6.50 35.95
N ARG A 155 16.52 7.12 35.67
CA ARG A 155 15.20 6.46 35.76
C ARG A 155 15.12 5.24 34.84
N ALA A 156 15.64 5.35 33.61
CA ALA A 156 15.67 4.24 32.67
C ALA A 156 16.54 3.08 33.18
N ALA A 157 17.72 3.38 33.73
CA ALA A 157 18.61 2.38 34.33
C ALA A 157 17.97 1.68 35.55
N ALA A 158 17.34 2.44 36.44
CA ALA A 158 16.63 1.88 37.60
C ALA A 158 15.48 0.97 37.17
N LYS A 159 14.68 1.38 36.17
CA LYS A 159 13.57 0.57 35.67
C LYS A 159 14.05 -0.70 34.95
N LEU A 160 15.20 -0.64 34.27
CA LEU A 160 15.80 -1.81 33.63
C LEU A 160 16.32 -2.82 34.66
N LYS A 161 16.84 -2.35 35.80
CA LYS A 161 17.24 -3.20 36.93
C LYS A 161 16.04 -3.91 37.56
N ASP A 162 14.97 -3.17 37.86
CA ASP A 162 13.69 -3.67 38.36
C ASP A 162 13.09 -4.76 37.45
N MET A 163 13.16 -4.55 36.13
CA MET A 163 12.69 -5.54 35.15
C MET A 163 13.56 -6.81 35.06
N HIS A 164 14.82 -6.77 35.49
CA HIS A 164 15.74 -7.90 35.44
C HIS A 164 15.78 -8.69 36.75
N GLU A 165 15.60 -8.02 37.88
CA GLU A 165 15.61 -8.64 39.21
C GLU A 165 14.29 -9.33 39.57
N GLY A 166 13.20 -9.05 38.85
CA GLY A 166 11.87 -9.60 39.16
C GLY A 166 11.32 -9.07 40.49
N PRO A 167 10.02 -9.26 40.79
CA PRO A 167 9.51 -8.89 42.10
C PRO A 167 10.21 -9.74 43.17
N ALA A 168 10.83 -9.08 44.16
CA ALA A 168 11.25 -9.75 45.38
C ALA A 168 9.99 -10.27 46.10
N GLU A 169 9.89 -11.60 46.24
CA GLU A 169 8.91 -12.25 47.13
C GLU A 169 9.14 -11.89 48.60
#